data_AF-V9EVD0-F1
#
_entry.id   AF-V9EVD0-F1
#
_cell.length_a   1.000
_cell.length_b   1.000
_cell.length_c   1.000
_cell.angle_alpha   90.00
_cell.angle_beta   90.00
_cell.angle_gamma   90.00
#
_symmetry.space_group_name_H-M   'P 1'
#
loop_
_entity.id
_entity.type
_entity.pdbx_description
1 polymer ?
#
loop_
_entity_poly.entity_id
_entity_poly.type
_entity_poly.pdbx_seq_one_letter_code
_entity_poly.pdbx_strand_id
1 'polypeptide(L)'
;MRSCITAELTKELGVYTEAAKEMRLEYKKDLASVSEDHAVIVMDFCQNLTLPGVASTPSQWYFLSLVNVHVFGIYYANKGKQYNYVYEESVAGKGTDEVNSMLHHFIQRIVLANGHRKLTIYADNCGGQNTNNFVIKMLLVLAQTGELDVVELKFFVKGHVVDHTKNAVDRGFGLMREKFAKEEVWTADQLLEIINDSSSSSALLFRTPVTEVYKDLKGVQRYQIFTMSEKKPGVVSYRVGPANQPMDQDLRRFFNGIQTNAAKVRSLLAAYLEPLQPPPPNFEKKQQMYNKVRPYVPSEFASDPLYAAPTDEEERHAKEAKQARRSASAKKKKKKRDAADCDEAKVAPVDCEEENEDCANVLKATSAQPNTGTRSRKRAKKDN
;
A
#
# COMPACT_ATOMS: atom_id res chain seq x y z
N MET A 1 25.01 -0.05 -32.16
CA MET A 1 24.34 -0.69 -31.01
C MET A 1 23.03 0.03 -30.68
N ARG A 2 21.88 -0.38 -31.26
CA ARG A 2 20.54 0.16 -30.91
C ARG A 2 19.38 -0.86 -31.02
N SER A 3 19.66 -2.14 -31.26
CA SER A 3 18.66 -3.17 -31.60
C SER A 3 18.31 -4.16 -30.47
N CYS A 4 19.14 -4.33 -29.44
CA CYS A 4 18.88 -5.33 -28.39
C CYS A 4 17.76 -4.90 -27.43
N ILE A 5 17.78 -3.64 -26.99
CA ILE A 5 16.92 -3.08 -25.94
C ILE A 5 15.43 -3.27 -26.25
N THR A 6 15.01 -3.12 -27.52
CA THR A 6 13.61 -3.30 -27.93
C THR A 6 13.18 -4.76 -27.96
N ALA A 7 14.07 -5.68 -28.35
CA ALA A 7 13.79 -7.12 -28.33
C ALA A 7 13.68 -7.65 -26.89
N GLU A 8 14.55 -7.18 -25.99
CA GLU A 8 14.54 -7.51 -24.57
C GLU A 8 13.28 -6.98 -23.89
N LEU A 9 12.93 -5.69 -24.05
CA LEU A 9 11.65 -5.15 -23.51
C LEU A 9 10.43 -5.91 -24.04
N THR A 10 10.39 -6.26 -25.33
CA THR A 10 9.24 -6.97 -25.92
C THR A 10 9.13 -8.39 -25.37
N LYS A 11 10.26 -9.07 -25.15
CA LYS A 11 10.31 -10.42 -24.56
C LYS A 11 9.94 -10.42 -23.08
N GLU A 12 10.43 -9.44 -22.31
CA GLU A 12 10.03 -9.25 -20.91
C GLU A 12 8.53 -8.96 -20.80
N LEU A 13 8.01 -8.02 -21.60
CA LEU A 13 6.58 -7.69 -21.64
C LEU A 13 5.73 -8.93 -21.96
N GLY A 14 6.16 -9.77 -22.91
CA GLY A 14 5.53 -11.05 -23.22
C GLY A 14 5.46 -11.97 -21.99
N VAL A 15 6.60 -12.22 -21.33
CA VAL A 15 6.69 -13.05 -20.12
C VAL A 15 5.81 -12.50 -18.98
N TYR A 16 5.78 -11.18 -18.77
CA TYR A 16 4.91 -10.57 -17.76
C TYR A 16 3.41 -10.75 -18.07
N THR A 17 3.01 -10.72 -19.35
CA THR A 17 1.61 -10.99 -19.72
C THR A 17 1.21 -12.45 -19.53
N GLU A 18 2.09 -13.43 -19.80
CA GLU A 18 1.77 -14.84 -19.56
C GLU A 18 1.71 -15.17 -18.06
N ALA A 19 2.67 -14.69 -17.26
CA ALA A 19 2.62 -14.88 -15.80
C ALA A 19 1.34 -14.28 -15.18
N ALA A 20 0.86 -13.15 -15.70
CA ALA A 20 -0.41 -12.56 -15.29
C ALA A 20 -1.63 -13.40 -15.72
N LYS A 21 -1.61 -14.03 -16.91
CA LYS A 21 -2.65 -14.96 -17.36
C LYS A 21 -2.67 -16.24 -16.51
N GLU A 22 -1.51 -16.81 -16.18
CA GLU A 22 -1.39 -17.98 -15.30
C GLU A 22 -2.01 -17.70 -13.92
N MET A 23 -1.64 -16.60 -13.27
CA MET A 23 -2.21 -16.22 -11.97
C MET A 23 -3.71 -15.93 -12.04
N ARG A 24 -4.23 -15.39 -13.16
CA ARG A 24 -5.68 -15.24 -13.39
C ARG A 24 -6.40 -16.59 -13.57
N LEU A 25 -5.73 -17.59 -14.15
CA LEU A 25 -6.27 -18.93 -14.30
C LEU A 25 -6.25 -19.71 -12.98
N GLU A 26 -5.18 -19.60 -12.19
CA GLU A 26 -5.11 -20.10 -10.80
C GLU A 26 -6.25 -19.50 -9.96
N TYR A 27 -6.41 -18.17 -9.98
CA TYR A 27 -7.49 -17.48 -9.25
C TYR A 27 -8.89 -17.95 -9.65
N LYS A 28 -9.14 -18.21 -10.94
CA LYS A 28 -10.42 -18.77 -11.40
C LYS A 28 -10.65 -20.21 -10.94
N LYS A 29 -9.60 -21.04 -10.85
CA LYS A 29 -9.69 -22.40 -10.29
C LYS A 29 -9.98 -22.37 -8.80
N ASP A 30 -9.30 -21.49 -8.05
CA ASP A 30 -9.48 -21.37 -6.60
C ASP A 30 -10.89 -20.86 -6.25
N LEU A 31 -11.39 -19.84 -6.97
CA LEU A 31 -12.79 -19.41 -6.83
C LEU A 31 -13.82 -20.52 -7.13
N ALA A 32 -13.45 -21.52 -7.92
CA ALA A 32 -14.29 -22.69 -8.24
C ALA A 32 -14.03 -23.90 -7.33
N SER A 33 -13.05 -23.85 -6.43
CA SER A 33 -12.72 -24.92 -5.46
C SER A 33 -13.15 -24.60 -4.02
N VAL A 34 -13.95 -23.55 -3.85
CA VAL A 34 -14.66 -23.24 -2.59
C VAL A 34 -15.55 -24.42 -2.16
N SER A 35 -15.59 -24.71 -0.86
CA SER A 35 -16.43 -25.76 -0.27
C SER A 35 -16.65 -25.52 1.22
N GLU A 36 -17.40 -26.39 1.90
CA GLU A 36 -17.55 -26.39 3.36
C GLU A 36 -16.21 -26.49 4.11
N ASP A 37 -15.17 -27.05 3.49
CA ASP A 37 -13.85 -27.23 4.10
C ASP A 37 -12.81 -26.19 3.61
N HIS A 38 -13.04 -25.58 2.44
CA HIS A 38 -12.10 -24.66 1.79
C HIS A 38 -12.68 -23.25 1.60
N ALA A 39 -12.17 -22.30 2.38
CA ALA A 39 -12.44 -20.88 2.21
C ALA A 39 -11.50 -20.24 1.19
N VAL A 40 -12.04 -19.37 0.32
CA VAL A 40 -11.23 -18.52 -0.57
C VAL A 40 -11.58 -17.06 -0.34
N ILE A 41 -10.55 -16.24 -0.09
CA ILE A 41 -10.69 -14.80 0.17
C ILE A 41 -9.80 -13.95 -0.74
N VAL A 42 -10.21 -12.71 -0.98
CA VAL A 42 -9.40 -11.67 -1.64
C VAL A 42 -9.37 -10.46 -0.71
N MET A 43 -8.17 -10.02 -0.33
CA MET A 43 -7.97 -8.90 0.59
C MET A 43 -7.18 -7.76 -0.04
N ASP A 44 -7.60 -6.52 0.21
CA ASP A 44 -6.90 -5.31 -0.25
C ASP A 44 -7.31 -4.08 0.59
N PHE A 45 -6.54 -3.00 0.51
CA PHE A 45 -6.93 -1.69 1.04
C PHE A 45 -7.62 -0.86 -0.04
N CYS A 46 -8.77 -0.28 0.30
CA CYS A 46 -9.28 0.83 -0.50
C CYS A 46 -8.32 2.02 -0.41
N GLN A 47 -8.25 2.79 -1.49
CA GLN A 47 -7.77 4.17 -1.47
C GLN A 47 -8.41 4.92 -0.29
N ASN A 48 -7.61 5.72 0.43
CA ASN A 48 -8.10 6.47 1.60
C ASN A 48 -9.35 7.28 1.24
N LEU A 49 -10.36 7.17 2.09
CA LEU A 49 -11.44 8.17 2.15
C LEU A 49 -10.97 9.32 3.04
N THR A 50 -11.66 10.45 3.01
CA THR A 50 -11.36 11.61 3.86
C THR A 50 -12.61 12.11 4.56
N LEU A 51 -12.50 12.44 5.85
CA LEU A 51 -13.55 13.10 6.61
C LEU A 51 -13.20 14.59 6.87
N PRO A 52 -14.17 15.50 6.71
CA PRO A 52 -15.48 15.28 6.08
C PRO A 52 -15.36 14.96 4.58
N GLY A 53 -16.30 14.17 4.07
CA GLY A 53 -16.51 13.93 2.65
C GLY A 53 -17.76 14.66 2.18
N VAL A 54 -17.63 15.66 1.30
CA VAL A 54 -18.78 16.45 0.82
C VAL A 54 -18.74 16.61 -0.69
N ALA A 55 -19.89 16.41 -1.33
CA ALA A 55 -19.99 16.43 -2.80
C ALA A 55 -19.53 17.76 -3.42
N SER A 56 -19.84 18.89 -2.75
CA SER A 56 -19.39 20.23 -3.14
C SER A 56 -18.18 20.71 -2.33
N THR A 57 -17.08 19.93 -2.34
CA THR A 57 -15.85 20.25 -1.59
C THR A 57 -15.34 21.67 -1.87
N PRO A 58 -15.25 22.55 -0.86
CA PRO A 58 -14.75 23.92 -1.01
C PRO A 58 -13.35 23.96 -1.63
N SER A 59 -13.09 24.90 -2.54
CA SER A 59 -11.82 24.98 -3.29
C SER A 59 -10.57 25.08 -2.41
N GLN A 60 -10.70 25.60 -1.19
CA GLN A 60 -9.62 25.66 -0.21
C GLN A 60 -9.24 24.28 0.38
N TRP A 61 -10.20 23.35 0.48
CA TRP A 61 -10.02 22.04 1.13
C TRP A 61 -9.12 21.09 0.34
N TYR A 62 -9.02 21.25 -0.98
CA TYR A 62 -8.03 20.55 -1.81
C TYR A 62 -6.56 20.84 -1.43
N PHE A 63 -6.32 21.90 -0.64
CA PHE A 63 -5.01 22.26 -0.08
C PHE A 63 -4.85 21.91 1.40
N LEU A 64 -5.84 21.24 2.01
CA LEU A 64 -5.86 20.81 3.40
C LEU A 64 -5.60 19.30 3.50
N SER A 65 -4.91 18.87 4.56
CA SER A 65 -4.84 17.46 4.89
C SER A 65 -6.03 17.10 5.77
N LEU A 66 -7.16 16.73 5.18
CA LEU A 66 -8.35 16.22 5.89
C LEU A 66 -8.03 14.90 6.62
N VAL A 67 -8.89 14.46 7.54
CA VAL A 67 -8.66 13.21 8.28
C VAL A 67 -8.82 12.01 7.35
N ASN A 68 -7.80 11.15 7.28
CA ASN A 68 -7.86 9.95 6.47
C ASN A 68 -8.68 8.87 7.19
N VAL A 69 -9.62 8.26 6.47
CA VAL A 69 -10.23 6.98 6.88
C VAL A 69 -9.62 5.86 6.07
N HIS A 70 -9.39 4.74 6.76
CA HIS A 70 -8.76 3.54 6.25
C HIS A 70 -9.83 2.45 6.15
N VAL A 71 -10.02 1.91 4.94
CA VAL A 71 -10.93 0.80 4.68
C VAL A 71 -10.13 -0.37 4.13
N PHE A 72 -10.11 -1.48 4.87
CA PHE A 72 -9.54 -2.76 4.44
C PHE A 72 -10.69 -3.72 4.16
N GLY A 73 -10.73 -4.28 2.95
CA GLY A 73 -11.80 -5.13 2.49
C GLY A 73 -11.33 -6.57 2.37
N ILE A 74 -12.16 -7.51 2.83
CA ILE A 74 -11.99 -8.94 2.58
C ILE A 74 -13.24 -9.43 1.85
N TYR A 75 -13.09 -9.71 0.55
CA TYR A 75 -14.10 -10.43 -0.22
C TYR A 75 -13.99 -11.93 0.09
N TYR A 76 -15.11 -12.54 0.45
CA TYR A 76 -15.26 -13.93 0.84
C TYR A 76 -16.05 -14.69 -0.21
N ALA A 77 -15.35 -15.53 -1.01
CA ALA A 77 -15.91 -16.16 -2.19
C ALA A 77 -17.07 -17.10 -1.87
N ASN A 78 -16.96 -17.91 -0.82
CA ASN A 78 -17.93 -18.94 -0.43
C ASN A 78 -19.34 -18.40 -0.18
N LYS A 79 -19.49 -17.11 0.16
CA LYS A 79 -20.80 -16.44 0.34
C LYS A 79 -21.02 -15.24 -0.57
N GLY A 80 -20.09 -14.97 -1.50
CA GLY A 80 -20.14 -13.82 -2.40
C GLY A 80 -20.14 -12.44 -1.73
N LYS A 81 -19.78 -12.35 -0.43
CA LYS A 81 -19.88 -11.14 0.39
C LYS A 81 -18.52 -10.45 0.57
N GLN A 82 -18.54 -9.14 0.75
CA GLN A 82 -17.36 -8.37 1.17
C GLN A 82 -17.57 -7.84 2.59
N TYR A 83 -16.59 -8.07 3.45
CA TYR A 83 -16.51 -7.54 4.80
C TYR A 83 -15.53 -6.38 4.80
N ASN A 84 -15.90 -5.26 5.42
CA ASN A 84 -15.06 -4.07 5.47
C ASN A 84 -14.66 -3.76 6.91
N TYR A 85 -13.38 -3.55 7.16
CA TYR A 85 -12.85 -2.95 8.38
C TYR A 85 -12.62 -1.47 8.12
N VAL A 86 -13.22 -0.60 8.92
CA VAL A 86 -13.27 0.86 8.72
C VAL A 86 -12.78 1.54 9.99
N TYR A 87 -11.77 2.40 9.88
CA TYR A 87 -11.19 3.11 11.01
C TYR A 87 -10.45 4.37 10.58
N GLU A 88 -10.36 5.37 11.44
CA GLU A 88 -9.62 6.61 11.18
C GLU A 88 -8.10 6.44 11.38
N GLU A 89 -7.30 7.31 10.78
CA GLU A 89 -5.84 7.37 10.99
C GLU A 89 -5.42 7.73 12.43
N SER A 90 -6.37 8.09 13.29
CA SER A 90 -6.22 8.28 14.74
C SER A 90 -6.28 6.97 15.53
N VAL A 91 -6.90 5.93 14.96
CA VAL A 91 -7.13 4.62 15.61
C VAL A 91 -6.00 3.65 15.30
N ALA A 92 -5.62 3.54 14.02
CA ALA A 92 -4.54 2.67 13.55
C ALA A 92 -4.00 3.16 12.20
N GLY A 93 -2.85 2.64 11.76
CA GLY A 93 -2.26 2.94 10.45
C GLY A 93 -2.72 1.98 9.35
N LYS A 94 -1.93 1.87 8.28
CA LYS A 94 -2.11 0.85 7.22
C LYS A 94 -0.93 -0.12 7.14
N GLY A 95 -0.26 -0.36 8.27
CA GLY A 95 0.90 -1.23 8.36
C GLY A 95 0.56 -2.73 8.30
N THR A 96 1.60 -3.53 8.51
CA THR A 96 1.52 -5.00 8.48
C THR A 96 0.73 -5.58 9.65
N ASP A 97 0.77 -4.93 10.81
CA ASP A 97 0.16 -5.46 12.03
C ASP A 97 -1.34 -5.23 12.03
N GLU A 98 -1.78 -4.13 11.42
CA GLU A 98 -3.19 -3.86 11.11
C GLU A 98 -3.72 -4.90 10.11
N VAL A 99 -2.98 -5.20 9.03
CA VAL A 99 -3.32 -6.29 8.09
C VAL A 99 -3.43 -7.63 8.83
N ASN A 100 -2.42 -7.98 9.63
CA ASN A 100 -2.44 -9.22 10.41
C ASN A 100 -3.59 -9.25 11.43
N SER A 101 -3.93 -8.13 12.06
CA SER A 101 -5.05 -8.00 13.00
C SER A 101 -6.38 -8.31 12.32
N MET A 102 -6.66 -7.60 11.22
CA MET A 102 -7.93 -7.71 10.49
C MET A 102 -8.07 -9.08 9.81
N LEU A 103 -6.97 -9.62 9.27
CA LEU A 103 -6.92 -10.96 8.68
C LEU A 103 -7.09 -12.06 9.74
N HIS A 104 -6.35 -12.01 10.86
CA HIS A 104 -6.50 -12.97 11.96
C HIS A 104 -7.91 -12.91 12.55
N HIS A 105 -8.46 -11.71 12.77
CA HIS A 105 -9.83 -11.54 13.24
C HIS A 105 -10.84 -12.16 12.27
N PHE A 106 -10.67 -11.95 10.97
CA PHE A 106 -11.51 -12.57 9.94
C PHE A 106 -11.40 -14.11 9.96
N ILE A 107 -10.18 -14.64 10.11
CA ILE A 107 -9.96 -16.09 10.17
C ILE A 107 -10.67 -16.70 11.38
N GLN A 108 -10.49 -16.13 12.58
CA GLN A 108 -11.12 -16.62 13.80
C GLN A 108 -12.66 -16.49 13.77
N ARG A 109 -13.19 -15.35 13.30
CA ARG A 109 -14.65 -15.07 13.33
C ARG A 109 -15.45 -15.60 12.15
N ILE A 110 -14.83 -15.79 10.99
CA ILE A 110 -15.53 -16.18 9.75
C ILE A 110 -15.00 -17.52 9.23
N VAL A 111 -13.69 -17.67 9.00
CA VAL A 111 -13.14 -18.91 8.39
C VAL A 111 -13.35 -20.12 9.30
N LEU A 112 -12.77 -20.08 10.51
CA LEU A 112 -12.85 -21.19 11.47
C LEU A 112 -14.27 -21.39 12.02
N ALA A 113 -15.00 -20.29 12.24
CA ALA A 113 -16.38 -20.34 12.71
C ALA A 113 -17.39 -20.92 11.68
N ASN A 114 -17.01 -21.01 10.40
CA ASN A 114 -17.78 -21.71 9.36
C ASN A 114 -17.18 -23.11 9.04
N GLY A 115 -16.25 -23.61 9.86
CA GLY A 115 -15.71 -24.98 9.77
C GLY A 115 -14.54 -25.17 8.79
N HIS A 116 -14.12 -24.13 8.06
CA HIS A 116 -13.09 -24.26 7.03
C HIS A 116 -11.71 -24.55 7.62
N ARG A 117 -11.10 -25.66 7.22
CA ARG A 117 -9.72 -26.04 7.59
C ARG A 117 -8.70 -25.64 6.53
N LYS A 118 -9.13 -25.35 5.30
CA LYS A 118 -8.27 -24.88 4.20
C LYS A 118 -8.60 -23.43 3.88
N LEU A 119 -7.58 -22.61 3.65
CA LEU A 119 -7.74 -21.19 3.35
C LEU A 119 -6.81 -20.74 2.22
N THR A 120 -7.37 -20.28 1.11
CA THR A 120 -6.63 -19.58 0.05
C THR A 120 -6.88 -18.08 0.13
N ILE A 121 -5.80 -17.30 0.15
CA ILE A 121 -5.80 -15.84 0.34
C ILE A 121 -5.17 -15.19 -0.89
N TYR A 122 -5.92 -14.34 -1.58
CA TYR A 122 -5.40 -13.50 -2.66
C TYR A 122 -5.17 -12.07 -2.19
N ALA A 123 -4.01 -11.49 -2.53
CA ALA A 123 -3.63 -10.12 -2.18
C ALA A 123 -2.82 -9.43 -3.28
N ASP A 124 -2.66 -8.12 -3.16
CA ASP A 124 -1.75 -7.32 -4.00
C ASP A 124 -0.27 -7.54 -3.63
N ASN A 125 0.66 -7.21 -4.53
CA ASN A 125 2.10 -7.28 -4.27
C ASN A 125 2.65 -5.97 -3.63
N CYS A 126 2.04 -5.57 -2.50
CA CYS A 126 2.50 -4.48 -1.66
C CYS A 126 3.44 -4.98 -0.55
N GLY A 127 4.74 -4.80 -0.76
CA GLY A 127 5.78 -5.20 0.19
C GLY A 127 5.72 -4.52 1.57
N GLY A 128 5.03 -3.38 1.69
CA GLY A 128 4.84 -2.70 2.99
C GLY A 128 3.71 -3.27 3.83
N GLN A 129 2.79 -4.02 3.22
CA GLN A 129 1.50 -4.39 3.81
C GLN A 129 1.28 -5.90 3.76
N ASN A 130 1.22 -6.46 2.55
CA ASN A 130 0.84 -7.85 2.29
C ASN A 130 2.07 -8.75 2.02
N THR A 131 3.01 -8.32 1.17
CA THR A 131 4.13 -9.15 0.70
C THR A 131 5.38 -9.04 1.58
N ASN A 132 5.29 -9.52 2.81
CA ASN A 132 6.38 -9.49 3.80
C ASN A 132 6.38 -10.72 4.72
N ASN A 133 7.45 -10.86 5.51
CA ASN A 133 7.66 -11.99 6.42
C ASN A 133 6.62 -12.09 7.55
N PHE A 134 6.04 -10.98 8.04
CA PHE A 134 5.15 -11.05 9.22
C PHE A 134 3.76 -11.58 8.87
N VAL A 135 3.26 -11.35 7.65
CA VAL A 135 2.03 -12.00 7.15
C VAL A 135 2.25 -13.49 6.97
N ILE A 136 3.32 -13.88 6.27
CA ILE A 136 3.68 -15.29 6.04
C ILE A 136 3.85 -16.03 7.38
N LYS A 137 4.53 -15.43 8.35
CA LYS A 137 4.73 -16.03 9.68
C LYS A 137 3.44 -16.13 10.49
N MET A 138 2.53 -15.15 10.42
CA MET A 138 1.23 -15.23 11.10
C MET A 138 0.37 -16.36 10.51
N LEU A 139 0.37 -16.53 9.19
CA LEU A 139 -0.31 -17.66 8.55
C LEU A 139 0.39 -19.01 8.82
N LEU A 140 1.73 -19.00 8.97
CA LEU A 140 2.50 -20.17 9.39
C LEU A 140 2.23 -20.58 10.84
N VAL A 141 1.92 -19.63 11.74
CA VAL A 141 1.39 -19.95 13.08
C VAL A 141 0.18 -20.85 12.93
N LEU A 142 -0.86 -20.40 12.21
CA LEU A 142 -2.14 -21.12 12.11
C LEU A 142 -1.99 -22.54 11.56
N ALA A 143 -1.08 -22.73 10.61
CA ALA A 143 -0.73 -24.06 10.10
C ALA A 143 0.07 -24.89 11.13
N GLN A 144 1.06 -24.31 11.80
CA GLN A 144 1.88 -25.02 12.79
C GLN A 144 1.13 -25.31 14.11
N THR A 145 0.11 -24.50 14.46
CA THR A 145 -0.75 -24.72 15.62
C THR A 145 -1.93 -25.64 15.33
N GLY A 146 -2.10 -26.11 14.09
CA GLY A 146 -3.21 -26.96 13.69
C GLY A 146 -4.57 -26.25 13.75
N GLU A 147 -4.60 -24.93 13.58
CA GLU A 147 -5.83 -24.15 13.42
C GLU A 147 -6.35 -24.24 11.96
N LEU A 148 -5.44 -24.38 10.99
CA LEU A 148 -5.74 -24.65 9.58
C LEU A 148 -4.85 -25.79 9.05
N ASP A 149 -5.44 -26.75 8.33
CA ASP A 149 -4.73 -27.86 7.68
C ASP A 149 -3.73 -27.36 6.62
N VAL A 150 -4.17 -26.38 5.83
CA VAL A 150 -3.46 -25.78 4.69
C VAL A 150 -3.83 -24.31 4.58
N VAL A 151 -2.82 -23.45 4.41
CA VAL A 151 -2.99 -22.04 4.10
C VAL A 151 -2.17 -21.70 2.85
N GLU A 152 -2.82 -21.16 1.82
CA GLU A 152 -2.17 -20.63 0.63
C GLU A 152 -2.28 -19.10 0.57
N LEU A 153 -1.15 -18.40 0.45
CA LEU A 153 -1.09 -16.95 0.21
C LEU A 153 -0.60 -16.70 -1.21
N LYS A 154 -1.44 -16.08 -2.03
CA LYS A 154 -1.24 -15.87 -3.47
C LYS A 154 -1.26 -14.37 -3.81
N PHE A 155 -0.28 -13.92 -4.59
CA PHE A 155 -0.08 -12.52 -4.95
C PHE A 155 -0.28 -12.28 -6.45
N PHE A 156 -1.07 -11.27 -6.80
CA PHE A 156 -1.24 -10.87 -8.19
C PHE A 156 0.05 -10.29 -8.80
N VAL A 157 0.27 -10.54 -10.09
CA VAL A 157 1.46 -10.05 -10.82
C VAL A 157 1.41 -8.53 -10.95
N LYS A 158 2.48 -7.88 -10.49
CA LYS A 158 2.62 -6.42 -10.45
C LYS A 158 2.82 -5.83 -11.84
N GLY A 159 2.05 -4.80 -12.18
CA GLY A 159 2.36 -3.89 -13.30
C GLY A 159 1.47 -3.95 -14.55
N HIS A 160 0.54 -4.91 -14.70
CA HIS A 160 -0.28 -5.02 -15.92
C HIS A 160 -1.74 -4.55 -15.74
N VAL A 161 -2.00 -3.31 -16.14
CA VAL A 161 -3.35 -2.84 -16.51
C VAL A 161 -3.65 -3.27 -17.95
N VAL A 162 -4.02 -4.55 -18.11
CA VAL A 162 -4.60 -5.09 -19.35
C VAL A 162 -5.76 -6.00 -18.97
N ASP A 163 -6.94 -5.72 -19.53
CA ASP A 163 -8.23 -6.39 -19.27
C ASP A 163 -8.69 -6.49 -17.81
N HIS A 164 -9.51 -5.50 -17.43
CA HIS A 164 -10.76 -5.60 -16.65
C HIS A 164 -10.81 -6.44 -15.36
N THR A 165 -9.67 -6.87 -14.83
CA THR A 165 -9.57 -7.64 -13.60
C THR A 165 -9.58 -6.69 -12.39
N LYS A 166 -10.72 -6.01 -12.19
CA LYS A 166 -11.07 -5.49 -10.86
C LYS A 166 -11.19 -6.71 -9.94
N ASN A 167 -10.39 -6.76 -8.88
CA ASN A 167 -10.51 -7.80 -7.87
C ASN A 167 -11.93 -7.82 -7.31
N ALA A 168 -12.35 -8.94 -6.73
CA ALA A 168 -13.72 -9.02 -6.21
C ALA A 168 -13.99 -7.93 -5.14
N VAL A 169 -12.95 -7.59 -4.37
CA VAL A 169 -12.94 -6.47 -3.39
C VAL A 169 -12.97 -5.07 -4.03
N ASP A 170 -12.34 -4.86 -5.20
CA ASP A 170 -12.38 -3.58 -5.93
C ASP A 170 -13.79 -3.19 -6.36
N ARG A 171 -14.65 -4.18 -6.62
CA ARG A 171 -16.04 -3.93 -7.01
C ARG A 171 -16.85 -3.37 -5.85
N GLY A 172 -16.72 -3.94 -4.64
CA GLY A 172 -17.32 -3.37 -3.44
C GLY A 172 -16.73 -2.00 -3.08
N PHE A 173 -15.41 -1.81 -3.21
CA PHE A 173 -14.79 -0.48 -3.07
C PHE A 173 -15.23 0.54 -4.13
N GLY A 174 -15.65 0.08 -5.31
CA GLY A 174 -16.26 0.93 -6.33
C GLY A 174 -17.63 1.42 -5.90
N LEU A 175 -18.53 0.49 -5.54
CA LEU A 175 -19.90 0.78 -5.10
C LEU A 175 -19.93 1.64 -3.82
N MET A 176 -19.09 1.31 -2.83
CA MET A 176 -18.94 2.08 -1.59
C MET A 176 -18.50 3.52 -1.87
N ARG A 177 -17.51 3.74 -2.74
CA ARG A 177 -17.07 5.09 -3.11
C ARG A 177 -18.10 5.84 -3.95
N GLU A 178 -18.88 5.15 -4.77
CA GLU A 178 -19.97 5.75 -5.54
C GLU A 178 -21.11 6.23 -4.63
N LYS A 179 -21.42 5.49 -3.56
CA LYS A 179 -22.36 5.91 -2.51
C LYS A 179 -21.80 7.11 -1.72
N PHE A 180 -20.58 6.96 -1.18
CA PHE A 180 -19.89 8.02 -0.42
C PHE A 180 -19.75 9.35 -1.18
N ALA A 181 -19.56 9.31 -2.51
CA ALA A 181 -19.46 10.52 -3.34
C ALA A 181 -20.80 11.24 -3.61
N LYS A 182 -21.94 10.67 -3.21
CA LYS A 182 -23.30 11.24 -3.38
C LYS A 182 -23.91 11.76 -2.08
N GLU A 183 -23.31 11.43 -0.94
CA GLU A 183 -23.80 11.75 0.40
C GLU A 183 -22.85 12.78 1.05
N GLU A 184 -23.34 13.54 2.03
CA GLU A 184 -22.50 14.46 2.81
C GLU A 184 -22.17 13.82 4.16
N VAL A 185 -20.89 13.52 4.37
CA VAL A 185 -20.40 12.66 5.44
C VAL A 185 -19.49 13.49 6.35
N TRP A 186 -20.07 13.93 7.46
CA TRP A 186 -19.47 14.88 8.39
C TRP A 186 -18.81 14.20 9.58
N THR A 187 -19.23 12.98 9.95
CA THR A 187 -18.71 12.21 11.09
C THR A 187 -18.25 10.80 10.69
N ALA A 188 -17.53 10.12 11.60
CA ALA A 188 -17.16 8.72 11.41
C ALA A 188 -18.37 7.78 11.46
N ASP A 189 -19.36 8.06 12.32
CA ASP A 189 -20.56 7.24 12.47
C ASP A 189 -21.42 7.23 11.19
N GLN A 190 -21.60 8.39 10.54
CA GLN A 190 -22.27 8.48 9.24
C GLN A 190 -21.56 7.63 8.17
N LEU A 191 -20.23 7.56 8.20
CA LEU A 191 -19.46 6.72 7.28
C LEU A 191 -19.67 5.22 7.57
N LEU A 192 -19.86 4.83 8.83
CA LEU A 192 -20.21 3.47 9.20
C LEU A 192 -21.64 3.11 8.77
N GLU A 193 -22.62 4.00 8.93
CA GLU A 193 -23.98 3.85 8.38
C GLU A 193 -24.00 3.76 6.85
N ILE A 194 -23.10 4.47 6.17
CA ILE A 194 -22.94 4.38 4.72
C ILE A 194 -22.44 2.99 4.30
N ILE A 195 -21.54 2.38 5.08
CA ILE A 195 -20.87 1.12 4.76
C ILE A 195 -21.65 -0.11 5.26
N ASN A 196 -22.37 -0.01 6.39
CA ASN A 196 -23.43 -0.86 6.96
C ASN A 196 -23.27 -2.40 7.02
N ASP A 197 -22.13 -2.95 6.59
CA ASP A 197 -21.68 -4.35 6.73
C ASP A 197 -20.27 -4.37 7.37
N SER A 198 -19.91 -3.32 8.14
CA SER A 198 -18.58 -3.13 8.70
C SER A 198 -18.30 -4.07 9.88
N SER A 199 -17.21 -4.83 9.81
CA SER A 199 -16.79 -5.74 10.89
C SER A 199 -15.93 -5.02 11.92
N SER A 200 -16.31 -5.09 13.20
CA SER A 200 -15.45 -4.65 14.31
C SER A 200 -14.23 -5.58 14.41
N SER A 201 -13.00 -5.04 14.48
CA SER A 201 -11.76 -5.81 14.62
C SER A 201 -11.11 -5.67 15.98
N SER A 202 -10.52 -6.75 16.50
CA SER A 202 -9.50 -6.70 17.55
C SER A 202 -8.13 -6.33 16.93
N ALA A 203 -7.54 -5.20 17.33
CA ALA A 203 -6.23 -4.75 16.85
C ALA A 203 -5.10 -5.34 17.72
N LEU A 204 -4.17 -6.10 17.12
CA LEU A 204 -3.21 -6.98 17.81
C LEU A 204 -1.80 -6.93 17.18
N LEU A 205 -0.77 -6.83 18.01
CA LEU A 205 0.63 -6.67 17.62
C LEU A 205 1.30 -8.02 17.32
N PHE A 206 1.30 -8.43 16.04
CA PHE A 206 1.87 -9.73 15.66
C PHE A 206 3.40 -9.74 15.53
N ARG A 207 4.06 -8.61 15.25
CA ARG A 207 5.52 -8.55 15.01
C ARG A 207 6.38 -9.28 16.03
N THR A 208 6.14 -9.06 17.32
CA THR A 208 7.00 -9.56 18.41
C THR A 208 6.99 -11.09 18.47
N PRO A 209 5.88 -11.77 18.78
CA PRO A 209 5.87 -13.24 18.93
C PRO A 209 6.30 -13.97 17.66
N VAL A 210 5.92 -13.50 16.45
CA VAL A 210 6.31 -14.21 15.22
C VAL A 210 7.80 -14.05 14.88
N THR A 211 8.46 -13.00 15.34
CA THR A 211 9.90 -12.78 15.12
C THR A 211 10.75 -13.67 16.02
N GLU A 212 10.29 -13.92 17.24
CA GLU A 212 10.90 -14.86 18.17
C GLU A 212 10.77 -16.31 17.70
N VAL A 213 9.60 -16.70 17.17
CA VAL A 213 9.37 -18.08 16.69
C VAL A 213 10.12 -18.36 15.37
N TYR A 214 10.12 -17.41 14.43
CA TYR A 214 10.52 -17.68 13.04
C TYR A 214 11.65 -16.80 12.52
N LYS A 215 12.54 -17.42 11.74
CA LYS A 215 13.51 -16.81 10.83
C LYS A 215 12.78 -16.12 9.67
N ASP A 216 13.47 -15.20 9.01
CA ASP A 216 12.96 -14.57 7.80
C ASP A 216 13.22 -15.43 6.56
N LEU A 217 12.20 -15.55 5.71
CA LEU A 217 12.37 -16.01 4.34
C LEU A 217 13.03 -14.87 3.53
N LYS A 218 14.06 -15.19 2.74
CA LYS A 218 14.80 -14.20 1.95
C LYS A 218 14.12 -13.96 0.60
N GLY A 219 14.06 -12.70 0.18
CA GLY A 219 13.59 -12.34 -1.16
C GLY A 219 12.10 -12.52 -1.42
N VAL A 220 11.26 -12.52 -0.39
CA VAL A 220 9.78 -12.75 -0.42
C VAL A 220 9.09 -12.15 -1.66
N GLN A 221 9.39 -10.90 -2.02
CA GLN A 221 8.76 -10.19 -3.16
C GLN A 221 9.04 -10.81 -4.55
N ARG A 222 9.90 -11.83 -4.65
CA ARG A 222 10.19 -12.60 -5.86
C ARG A 222 9.26 -13.81 -6.06
N TYR A 223 8.38 -14.09 -5.10
CA TYR A 223 7.52 -15.27 -5.10
C TYR A 223 6.05 -14.85 -5.01
N GLN A 224 5.21 -15.59 -5.72
CA GLN A 224 3.82 -15.24 -5.99
C GLN A 224 2.86 -16.16 -5.24
N ILE A 225 3.30 -17.35 -4.84
CA ILE A 225 2.49 -18.32 -4.09
C ILE A 225 3.33 -18.90 -2.95
N PHE A 226 2.74 -18.90 -1.77
CA PHE A 226 3.27 -19.48 -0.53
C PHE A 226 2.24 -20.46 0.03
N THR A 227 2.67 -21.65 0.42
CA THR A 227 1.80 -22.70 0.97
C THR A 227 2.38 -23.22 2.28
N MET A 228 1.57 -23.19 3.33
CA MET A 228 1.89 -23.70 4.67
C MET A 228 0.89 -24.80 5.02
N SER A 229 1.32 -25.84 5.76
CA SER A 229 0.42 -26.93 6.17
C SER A 229 0.84 -27.54 7.49
N GLU A 230 -0.16 -27.96 8.28
CA GLU A 230 0.01 -28.76 9.50
C GLU A 230 0.84 -30.03 9.28
N LYS A 231 0.80 -30.61 8.06
CA LYS A 231 1.61 -31.79 7.69
C LYS A 231 3.11 -31.51 7.53
N LYS A 232 3.52 -30.24 7.50
CA LYS A 232 4.93 -29.79 7.51
C LYS A 232 5.12 -28.62 8.50
N PRO A 233 5.03 -28.86 9.84
CA PRO A 233 5.00 -27.78 10.82
C PRO A 233 6.21 -26.85 10.72
N GLY A 234 5.96 -25.55 10.52
CA GLY A 234 7.00 -24.53 10.45
C GLY A 234 7.75 -24.40 9.11
N VAL A 235 7.36 -25.19 8.10
CA VAL A 235 7.88 -25.08 6.73
C VAL A 235 6.96 -24.17 5.91
N VAL A 236 7.57 -23.26 5.16
CA VAL A 236 6.90 -22.52 4.07
C VAL A 236 7.36 -23.12 2.75
N SER A 237 6.41 -23.58 1.94
CA SER A 237 6.63 -23.91 0.53
C SER A 237 6.36 -22.66 -0.31
N TYR A 238 7.20 -22.33 -1.30
CA TYR A 238 7.04 -21.10 -2.10
C TYR A 238 7.46 -21.26 -3.56
N ARG A 239 6.78 -20.56 -4.48
CA ARG A 239 7.03 -20.59 -5.94
C ARG A 239 6.84 -19.22 -6.60
N VAL A 240 7.57 -19.00 -7.70
CA VAL A 240 7.57 -17.75 -8.51
C VAL A 240 6.28 -17.56 -9.33
N GLY A 241 5.52 -18.63 -9.52
CA GLY A 241 4.27 -18.63 -10.28
C GLY A 241 3.64 -20.03 -10.34
N PRO A 242 2.46 -20.18 -10.94
CA PRO A 242 1.73 -21.45 -10.97
C PRO A 242 2.51 -22.57 -11.65
N ALA A 243 3.18 -22.29 -12.77
CA ALA A 243 3.99 -23.27 -13.52
C ALA A 243 5.35 -23.61 -12.87
N ASN A 244 5.80 -22.90 -11.83
CA ASN A 244 7.12 -23.13 -11.22
C ASN A 244 7.08 -24.20 -10.12
N GLN A 245 8.14 -25.01 -10.03
CA GLN A 245 8.32 -25.96 -8.94
C GLN A 245 8.43 -25.23 -7.58
N PRO A 246 7.84 -25.78 -6.50
CA PRO A 246 7.95 -25.21 -5.16
C PRO A 246 9.33 -25.48 -4.54
N MET A 247 9.76 -24.53 -3.70
CA MET A 247 10.90 -24.68 -2.78
C MET A 247 10.38 -24.69 -1.34
N ASP A 248 10.87 -25.60 -0.50
CA ASP A 248 10.53 -25.67 0.93
C ASP A 248 11.63 -25.04 1.79
N GLN A 249 11.27 -24.19 2.76
CA GLN A 249 12.19 -23.71 3.80
C GLN A 249 11.55 -23.78 5.20
N ASP A 250 12.22 -24.46 6.13
CA ASP A 250 11.86 -24.46 7.56
C ASP A 250 12.27 -23.13 8.20
N LEU A 251 11.28 -22.35 8.65
CA LEU A 251 11.51 -21.05 9.26
C LEU A 251 11.71 -21.13 10.78
N ARG A 252 11.49 -22.27 11.44
CA ARG A 252 11.54 -22.36 12.91
C ARG A 252 12.92 -22.00 13.46
N ARG A 253 12.93 -21.19 14.51
CA ARG A 253 14.11 -20.96 15.36
C ARG A 253 14.26 -22.11 16.38
N PHE A 254 15.43 -22.17 16.99
CA PHE A 254 15.75 -23.06 18.09
C PHE A 254 15.88 -22.24 19.37
N PHE A 255 15.33 -22.76 20.48
CA PHE A 255 15.49 -22.22 21.82
C PHE A 255 16.07 -23.32 22.71
N ASN A 256 17.18 -23.04 23.39
CA ASN A 256 17.89 -23.99 24.26
C ASN A 256 18.14 -25.36 23.60
N GLY A 257 18.50 -25.36 22.31
CA GLY A 257 18.71 -26.56 21.50
C GLY A 257 17.44 -27.24 20.95
N ILE A 258 16.25 -26.85 21.40
CA ILE A 258 14.96 -27.43 20.97
C ILE A 258 14.37 -26.58 19.84
N GLN A 259 13.93 -27.23 18.77
CA GLN A 259 13.24 -26.55 17.67
C GLN A 259 11.83 -26.12 18.08
N THR A 260 11.41 -24.90 17.74
CA THR A 260 10.14 -24.33 18.24
C THR A 260 8.92 -25.14 17.78
N ASN A 261 8.22 -25.79 18.71
CA ASN A 261 7.06 -26.63 18.46
C ASN A 261 5.72 -25.86 18.64
N ALA A 262 4.60 -26.48 18.24
CA ALA A 262 3.26 -25.88 18.30
C ALA A 262 2.88 -25.34 19.69
N ALA A 263 3.18 -26.09 20.76
CA ALA A 263 2.90 -25.67 22.13
C ALA A 263 3.70 -24.41 22.53
N LYS A 264 4.99 -24.34 22.16
CA LYS A 264 5.80 -23.14 22.40
C LYS A 264 5.27 -21.93 21.61
N VAL A 265 4.84 -22.11 20.36
CA VAL A 265 4.19 -21.05 19.56
C VAL A 265 2.95 -20.50 20.26
N ARG A 266 2.00 -21.37 20.67
CA ARG A 266 0.80 -20.94 21.41
C ARG A 266 1.17 -20.19 22.71
N SER A 267 2.17 -20.65 23.46
CA SER A 267 2.60 -19.99 24.70
C SER A 267 3.22 -18.60 24.47
N LEU A 268 3.94 -18.38 23.38
CA LEU A 268 4.53 -17.08 23.04
C LEU A 268 3.47 -16.08 22.56
N LEU A 269 2.47 -16.55 21.81
CA LEU A 269 1.32 -15.72 21.42
C LEU A 269 0.49 -15.32 22.65
N ALA A 270 0.18 -16.28 23.54
CA ALA A 270 -0.54 -16.00 24.78
C ALA A 270 0.20 -15.05 25.73
N ALA A 271 1.53 -14.93 25.63
CA ALA A 271 2.36 -14.07 26.47
C ALA A 271 2.65 -12.68 25.84
N TYR A 272 2.70 -12.56 24.51
CA TYR A 272 3.23 -11.37 23.81
C TYR A 272 2.33 -10.82 22.69
N LEU A 273 1.10 -11.32 22.52
CA LEU A 273 0.14 -10.77 21.55
C LEU A 273 -0.64 -9.59 22.18
N GLU A 274 0.03 -8.44 22.25
CA GLU A 274 -0.49 -7.21 22.87
C GLU A 274 -1.49 -6.46 21.95
N PRO A 275 -2.39 -5.62 22.49
CA PRO A 275 -3.20 -4.71 21.69
C PRO A 275 -2.34 -3.68 20.95
N LEU A 276 -2.71 -3.36 19.70
CA LEU A 276 -2.04 -2.30 18.94
C LEU A 276 -2.26 -0.93 19.59
N GLN A 277 -1.18 -0.19 19.73
CA GLN A 277 -1.20 1.18 20.24
C GLN A 277 -1.65 2.16 19.15
N PRO A 278 -2.58 3.09 19.43
CA PRO A 278 -2.97 4.12 18.48
C PRO A 278 -1.78 4.98 18.01
N PRO A 279 -1.74 5.42 16.74
CA PRO A 279 -0.68 6.26 16.22
C PRO A 279 -0.67 7.65 16.90
N PRO A 280 0.50 8.33 16.99
CA PRO A 280 0.58 9.66 17.60
C PRO A 280 -0.33 10.68 16.90
N PRO A 281 -1.16 11.44 17.65
CA PRO A 281 -2.09 12.40 17.05
C PRO A 281 -1.40 13.45 16.17
N ASN A 282 -1.96 13.70 14.99
CA ASN A 282 -1.45 14.70 14.08
C ASN A 282 -1.95 16.11 14.50
N PHE A 283 -1.20 16.77 15.38
CA PHE A 283 -1.59 18.08 15.92
C PHE A 283 -1.68 19.19 14.86
N GLU A 284 -0.82 19.17 13.81
CA GLU A 284 -0.99 20.10 12.66
C GLU A 284 -2.35 19.89 11.97
N LYS A 285 -2.83 18.64 11.89
CA LYS A 285 -4.15 18.30 11.33
C LYS A 285 -5.30 18.71 12.25
N LYS A 286 -5.26 18.39 13.54
CA LYS A 286 -6.28 18.84 14.52
C LYS A 286 -6.49 20.36 14.46
N GLN A 287 -5.40 21.13 14.55
CA GLN A 287 -5.46 22.60 14.43
C GLN A 287 -6.08 23.06 13.10
N GLN A 288 -5.82 22.35 11.99
CA GLN A 288 -6.37 22.67 10.68
C GLN A 288 -7.86 22.30 10.56
N MET A 289 -8.31 21.18 11.13
CA MET A 289 -9.73 20.78 11.15
C MET A 289 -10.56 21.85 11.89
N TYR A 290 -10.14 22.19 13.12
CA TYR A 290 -10.82 23.20 13.93
C TYR A 290 -10.85 24.59 13.26
N ASN A 291 -9.72 25.08 12.76
CA ASN A 291 -9.64 26.46 12.25
C ASN A 291 -10.12 26.66 10.79
N LYS A 292 -10.28 25.59 9.99
CA LYS A 292 -10.58 25.73 8.54
C LYS A 292 -11.69 24.82 7.99
N VAL A 293 -12.01 23.73 8.69
CA VAL A 293 -13.05 22.78 8.27
C VAL A 293 -14.33 23.06 9.07
N ARG A 294 -14.21 23.12 10.41
CA ARG A 294 -15.33 23.41 11.33
C ARG A 294 -16.22 24.61 10.95
N PRO A 295 -15.73 25.75 10.42
CA PRO A 295 -16.60 26.88 10.03
C PRO A 295 -17.61 26.57 8.91
N TYR A 296 -17.48 25.43 8.22
CA TYR A 296 -18.41 24.96 7.19
C TYR A 296 -19.21 23.72 7.63
N VAL A 297 -18.99 23.21 8.84
CA VAL A 297 -19.66 22.00 9.36
C VAL A 297 -21.05 22.39 9.88
N PRO A 298 -22.13 21.66 9.51
CA PRO A 298 -23.46 21.88 10.07
C PRO A 298 -23.47 21.86 11.60
N SER A 299 -24.31 22.70 12.22
CA SER A 299 -24.33 22.90 13.68
C SER A 299 -24.57 21.62 14.49
N GLU A 300 -25.28 20.65 13.91
CA GLU A 300 -25.54 19.32 14.47
C GLU A 300 -24.29 18.42 14.55
N PHE A 301 -23.28 18.62 13.69
CA PHE A 301 -22.01 17.89 13.71
C PHE A 301 -20.84 18.71 14.28
N ALA A 302 -21.04 20.02 14.52
CA ALA A 302 -19.98 20.92 14.98
C ALA A 302 -19.48 20.66 16.43
N SER A 303 -20.08 19.71 17.15
CA SER A 303 -19.65 19.18 18.46
C SER A 303 -18.93 17.83 18.39
N ASP A 304 -18.80 17.22 17.21
CA ASP A 304 -18.10 15.94 17.03
C ASP A 304 -16.60 16.07 17.41
N PRO A 305 -15.98 15.05 18.07
CA PRO A 305 -14.55 15.04 18.41
C PRO A 305 -13.59 15.36 17.26
N LEU A 306 -13.96 15.04 16.00
CA LEU A 306 -13.25 15.37 14.76
C LEU A 306 -13.03 16.88 14.59
N TYR A 307 -13.91 17.70 15.17
CA TYR A 307 -13.90 19.16 15.13
C TYR A 307 -13.69 19.80 16.51
N ALA A 308 -13.18 19.05 17.49
CA ALA A 308 -12.86 19.59 18.81
C ALA A 308 -11.79 20.70 18.73
N ALA A 309 -11.86 21.66 19.66
CA ALA A 309 -10.82 22.66 19.84
C ALA A 309 -9.53 21.98 20.37
N PRO A 310 -8.35 22.22 19.76
CA PRO A 310 -7.08 21.74 20.31
C PRO A 310 -6.80 22.38 21.68
N THR A 311 -6.15 21.64 22.58
CA THR A 311 -5.65 22.22 23.84
C THR A 311 -4.41 23.09 23.61
N ASP A 312 -4.02 23.91 24.59
CA ASP A 312 -2.78 24.71 24.54
C ASP A 312 -1.52 23.86 24.30
N GLU A 313 -1.51 22.61 24.77
CA GLU A 313 -0.42 21.66 24.55
C GLU A 313 -0.43 21.10 23.12
N GLU A 314 -1.60 20.78 22.57
CA GLU A 314 -1.74 20.37 21.17
C GLU A 314 -1.39 21.53 20.21
N GLU A 315 -1.80 22.75 20.55
CA GLU A 315 -1.40 24.01 19.91
C GLU A 315 0.14 24.16 19.89
N ARG A 316 0.81 23.92 21.03
CA ARG A 316 2.28 23.94 21.15
C ARG A 316 2.92 22.88 20.24
N HIS A 317 2.49 21.63 20.33
CA HIS A 317 3.05 20.54 19.53
C HIS A 317 2.76 20.70 18.01
N ALA A 318 1.63 21.30 17.63
CA ALA A 318 1.37 21.69 16.24
C ALA A 318 2.36 22.75 15.73
N LYS A 319 2.70 23.75 16.55
CA LYS A 319 3.68 24.81 16.22
C LYS A 319 5.10 24.21 16.08
N GLU A 320 5.50 23.34 17.00
CA GLU A 320 6.78 22.62 16.99
C GLU A 320 6.93 21.72 15.75
N ALA A 321 5.95 20.85 15.47
CA ALA A 321 5.96 19.95 14.32
C ALA A 321 6.10 20.72 12.99
N LYS A 322 5.37 21.83 12.86
CA LYS A 322 5.40 22.75 11.71
C LYS A 322 6.76 23.42 11.53
N GLN A 323 7.43 23.78 12.61
CA GLN A 323 8.80 24.32 12.60
C GLN A 323 9.83 23.25 12.22
N ALA A 324 9.71 22.03 12.76
CA ALA A 324 10.54 20.88 12.40
C ALA A 324 10.40 20.51 10.92
N ARG A 325 9.15 20.44 10.42
CA ARG A 325 8.82 20.14 9.01
C ARG A 325 9.38 21.18 8.03
N ARG A 326 9.30 22.47 8.38
CA ARG A 326 9.95 23.57 7.63
C ARG A 326 11.47 23.43 7.61
N SER A 327 12.08 23.14 8.77
CA SER A 327 13.54 22.99 8.91
C SER A 327 14.08 21.77 8.14
N ALA A 328 13.38 20.63 8.19
CA ALA A 328 13.71 19.44 7.41
C ALA A 328 13.58 19.68 5.90
N SER A 329 12.55 20.43 5.48
CA SER A 329 12.36 20.82 4.07
C SER A 329 13.47 21.74 3.57
N ALA A 330 13.94 22.69 4.40
CA ALA A 330 15.09 23.54 4.10
C ALA A 330 16.38 22.72 3.97
N LYS A 331 16.66 21.82 4.94
CA LYS A 331 17.82 20.90 4.88
C LYS A 331 17.80 20.02 3.62
N LYS A 332 16.62 19.47 3.23
CA LYS A 332 16.46 18.66 2.02
C LYS A 332 16.64 19.47 0.73
N LYS A 333 16.17 20.73 0.69
CA LYS A 333 16.42 21.66 -0.41
C LYS A 333 17.90 22.02 -0.54
N LYS A 334 18.60 22.27 0.59
CA LYS A 334 20.05 22.52 0.59
C LYS A 334 20.80 21.30 0.04
N LYS A 335 20.62 20.10 0.64
CA LYS A 335 21.30 18.87 0.18
C LYS A 335 21.05 18.54 -1.30
N LYS A 336 19.90 18.92 -1.87
CA LYS A 336 19.65 18.74 -3.33
C LYS A 336 20.37 19.77 -4.20
N ARG A 337 20.66 20.99 -3.70
CA ARG A 337 21.52 21.97 -4.38
C ARG A 337 22.99 21.53 -4.30
N ASP A 338 23.46 21.26 -3.09
CA ASP A 338 24.83 20.82 -2.82
C ASP A 338 25.20 19.60 -3.68
N ALA A 339 24.27 18.65 -3.87
CA ALA A 339 24.49 17.48 -4.71
C ALA A 339 24.51 17.76 -6.23
N ALA A 340 23.80 18.79 -6.72
CA ALA A 340 23.83 19.18 -8.12
C ALA A 340 25.14 19.93 -8.47
N ASP A 341 25.56 20.82 -7.57
CA ASP A 341 26.83 21.56 -7.62
C ASP A 341 28.03 20.57 -7.68
N CYS A 342 28.00 19.52 -6.85
CA CYS A 342 28.98 18.43 -6.90
C CYS A 342 28.93 17.51 -8.14
N ASP A 343 27.92 17.62 -9.00
CA ASP A 343 27.86 16.89 -10.28
C ASP A 343 28.21 17.80 -11.47
N GLU A 344 27.85 19.10 -11.44
CA GLU A 344 28.32 20.09 -12.42
C GLU A 344 29.86 20.27 -12.32
N ALA A 345 30.42 20.26 -11.11
CA ALA A 345 31.87 20.33 -10.87
C ALA A 345 32.70 19.15 -11.43
N LYS A 346 32.06 18.12 -12.02
CA LYS A 346 32.73 16.98 -12.67
C LYS A 346 32.76 17.07 -14.20
N VAL A 347 32.20 18.14 -14.79
CA VAL A 347 31.99 18.27 -16.25
C VAL A 347 32.71 19.51 -16.82
N ALA A 348 33.68 20.06 -16.10
CA ALA A 348 34.63 21.02 -16.66
C ALA A 348 35.60 20.31 -17.62
N PRO A 349 35.89 20.86 -18.82
CA PRO A 349 36.77 20.24 -19.80
C PRO A 349 38.25 20.37 -19.41
N VAL A 350 39.08 19.53 -20.04
CA VAL A 350 40.55 19.65 -20.03
C VAL A 350 40.99 20.11 -21.41
N ASP A 351 41.55 21.31 -21.49
CA ASP A 351 42.19 21.82 -22.71
C ASP A 351 43.64 21.31 -22.80
N CYS A 352 44.07 20.93 -24.01
CA CYS A 352 45.45 20.74 -24.45
C CYS A 352 45.52 21.02 -25.96
N GLU A 353 46.66 21.52 -26.45
CA GLU A 353 46.80 22.20 -27.76
C GLU A 353 47.64 21.40 -28.78
N GLU A 354 47.59 21.84 -30.05
CA GLU A 354 48.56 21.72 -31.19
C GLU A 354 47.74 21.75 -32.51
N GLU A 355 47.81 22.80 -33.35
CA GLU A 355 48.84 23.10 -34.39
C GLU A 355 48.86 22.13 -35.60
N ASN A 356 49.08 22.53 -36.87
CA ASN A 356 48.76 23.74 -37.66
C ASN A 356 49.04 23.42 -39.17
N GLU A 357 48.89 24.40 -40.09
CA GLU A 357 49.34 24.40 -41.52
C GLU A 357 48.67 23.42 -42.54
N ASP A 358 48.54 23.71 -43.86
CA ASP A 358 48.38 24.97 -44.61
C ASP A 358 47.86 24.71 -46.08
N CYS A 359 47.59 25.78 -46.84
CA CYS A 359 47.70 25.94 -48.31
C CYS A 359 46.46 25.78 -49.23
N ALA A 360 45.84 26.92 -49.55
CA ALA A 360 45.39 27.42 -50.90
C ALA A 360 44.34 26.62 -51.76
N ASN A 361 43.54 27.20 -52.69
CA ASN A 361 43.52 28.57 -53.25
C ASN A 361 42.16 29.01 -53.90
N VAL A 362 41.73 30.25 -53.62
CA VAL A 362 41.16 31.29 -54.55
C VAL A 362 39.91 31.04 -55.46
N LEU A 363 38.76 31.67 -55.10
CA LEU A 363 37.88 32.64 -55.86
C LEU A 363 36.48 32.73 -55.19
N LYS A 364 36.03 33.87 -54.62
CA LYS A 364 35.26 34.98 -55.23
C LYS A 364 34.00 34.54 -56.02
N ALA A 365 32.78 35.05 -55.79
CA ALA A 365 32.23 36.05 -54.83
C ALA A 365 30.67 35.82 -54.71
N THR A 366 29.72 36.68 -54.27
CA THR A 366 29.63 38.15 -54.06
C THR A 366 28.44 38.56 -53.14
N SER A 367 28.52 39.77 -52.55
CA SER A 367 27.42 40.70 -52.16
C SER A 367 26.23 40.33 -51.24
N ALA A 368 26.22 40.99 -50.07
CA ALA A 368 25.16 41.91 -49.59
C ALA A 368 23.85 41.42 -48.89
N GLN A 369 23.99 41.16 -47.58
CA GLN A 369 23.31 41.86 -46.44
C GLN A 369 21.76 41.86 -46.22
N PRO A 370 21.27 42.20 -44.99
CA PRO A 370 19.98 41.71 -44.47
C PRO A 370 18.98 42.79 -43.98
N ASN A 371 17.76 42.37 -43.58
CA ASN A 371 16.96 42.96 -42.49
C ASN A 371 15.82 42.00 -42.06
N THR A 372 15.76 41.53 -40.81
CA THR A 372 14.93 42.00 -39.65
C THR A 372 13.40 41.86 -39.78
N GLY A 373 12.70 41.46 -38.70
CA GLY A 373 11.22 41.32 -38.72
C GLY A 373 10.54 40.46 -37.64
N THR A 374 10.89 40.58 -36.35
CA THR A 374 10.25 39.83 -35.25
C THR A 374 8.75 40.14 -35.08
N ARG A 375 7.87 39.15 -34.82
CA ARG A 375 6.47 39.43 -34.47
C ARG A 375 5.79 38.43 -33.50
N SER A 376 5.77 38.78 -32.22
CA SER A 376 4.96 38.11 -31.18
C SER A 376 3.46 38.42 -31.33
N ARG A 377 2.58 37.52 -30.85
CA ARG A 377 1.13 37.77 -30.74
C ARG A 377 0.68 37.79 -29.27
N LYS A 378 -0.09 38.81 -28.87
CA LYS A 378 -0.75 38.93 -27.55
C LYS A 378 -2.22 38.49 -27.62
N ARG A 379 -2.78 38.15 -26.46
CA ARG A 379 -4.24 37.96 -26.25
C ARG A 379 -5.03 39.21 -26.65
N ALA A 380 -6.23 39.00 -27.15
CA ALA A 380 -7.31 40.00 -27.11
C ALA A 380 -8.24 39.69 -25.93
N LYS A 381 -8.79 40.75 -25.32
CA LYS A 381 -9.95 40.73 -24.44
C LYS A 381 -11.13 41.32 -25.25
N LYS A 382 -12.37 41.03 -24.89
CA LYS A 382 -13.54 41.72 -25.44
C LYS A 382 -14.46 42.10 -24.29
N ASP A 383 -14.97 43.31 -24.33
CA ASP A 383 -15.65 43.96 -23.21
C ASP A 383 -17.15 44.01 -23.44
N ASN A 384 -17.90 44.06 -22.33
CA ASN A 384 -18.64 45.26 -21.92
C ASN A 384 -18.66 45.31 -20.38
#